data_AF-A0A0R2LDB5-F1
#
_entry.id   AF-A0A0R2LDB5-F1
#
_cell.length_a   1.000
_cell.length_b   1.000
_cell.length_c   1.000
_cell.angle_alpha   90.00
_cell.angle_beta   90.00
_cell.angle_gamma   90.00
#
_symmetry.space_group_name_H-M   'P 1'
#
loop_
_entity.id
_entity.type
_entity.pdbx_description
1 polymer ?
#
loop_
_entity_poly.entity_id
_entity_poly.type
_entity_poly.pdbx_seq_one_letter_code
_entity_poly.pdbx_strand_id
1 'polypeptide(L)'
;MTTDNQLTCLVDGEPVSLETSLQLAELDAGLRNRIKREFPQSQPGDYICGHHLLKYRLEHVDAMINADLKQTKKINNKLTKALQSDDYDIVDVNETLTESLTFGQKISDDVAHFGGSWGFIFAFMFVLLAWMFVNGLHLFGINFDNYPFILLNLVLSCVAAIQAPIIMMSQNRSADRDRMMAENDYHVNLKSEHELRLLHAKVDHLAQNQVPHTMEIARFQLEILGEIRQELGELRTQEHVGSTTTRRESPHEDVDHS
;
A
#
# COMPACT_ATOMS: atom_id res chain seq x y z
N MET A 1 -60.66 0.09 -40.70
CA MET A 1 -59.97 -1.17 -40.38
C MET A 1 -58.65 -0.79 -39.75
N THR A 2 -58.64 -0.64 -38.43
CA THR A 2 -57.49 -0.25 -37.61
C THR A 2 -56.63 -1.49 -37.39
N THR A 3 -55.48 -1.56 -38.04
CA THR A 3 -54.45 -2.53 -37.69
C THR A 3 -53.82 -2.08 -36.38
N ASP A 4 -54.23 -2.69 -35.28
CA ASP A 4 -53.58 -2.56 -33.98
C ASP A 4 -52.14 -3.07 -34.14
N ASN A 5 -51.19 -2.14 -34.20
CA ASN A 5 -49.79 -2.46 -34.33
C ASN A 5 -49.28 -2.86 -32.94
N GLN A 6 -49.59 -4.08 -32.51
CA GLN A 6 -49.12 -4.64 -31.25
C GLN A 6 -47.59 -4.64 -31.25
N LEU A 7 -46.99 -3.87 -30.35
CA LEU A 7 -45.55 -3.88 -30.11
C LEU A 7 -45.18 -5.25 -29.58
N THR A 8 -44.11 -5.83 -30.09
CA THR A 8 -43.62 -7.15 -29.66
C THR A 8 -42.24 -7.03 -29.08
N CYS A 9 -41.95 -7.84 -28.07
CA CYS A 9 -40.62 -7.87 -27.47
C CYS A 9 -39.68 -8.69 -28.37
N LEU A 10 -38.47 -8.17 -28.57
CA LEU A 10 -37.44 -8.76 -29.43
C LEU A 10 -37.02 -10.18 -29.02
N VAL A 11 -37.17 -10.54 -27.75
CA VAL A 11 -36.60 -11.77 -27.17
C VAL A 11 -37.59 -12.94 -27.20
N ASP A 12 -38.84 -12.70 -26.84
CA ASP A 12 -39.91 -13.70 -26.69
C ASP A 12 -41.01 -13.56 -27.75
N GLY A 13 -41.09 -12.43 -28.46
CA GLY A 13 -42.12 -12.15 -29.46
C GLY A 13 -43.50 -11.85 -28.87
N GLU A 14 -43.61 -11.72 -27.54
CA GLU A 14 -44.90 -11.46 -26.89
C GLU A 14 -45.34 -9.99 -27.05
N PRO A 15 -46.66 -9.73 -27.12
CA PRO A 15 -47.18 -8.37 -27.22
C PRO A 15 -46.91 -7.59 -25.92
N VAL A 16 -46.26 -6.43 -26.05
CA VAL A 16 -45.86 -5.57 -24.93
C VAL A 16 -46.58 -4.22 -25.01
N SER A 17 -46.92 -3.66 -23.86
CA SER A 17 -47.45 -2.30 -23.75
C SER A 17 -46.36 -1.24 -23.84
N LEU A 18 -46.68 -0.09 -24.45
CA LEU A 18 -45.78 1.09 -24.55
C LEU A 18 -45.22 1.54 -23.20
N GLU A 19 -45.95 1.32 -22.09
CA GLU A 19 -45.53 1.73 -20.75
C GLU A 19 -44.44 0.84 -20.15
N THR A 20 -44.31 -0.41 -20.61
CA THR A 20 -43.49 -1.47 -19.98
C THR A 20 -42.38 -1.98 -20.91
N SER A 21 -42.29 -1.40 -22.11
CA SER A 21 -41.31 -1.75 -23.15
C SER A 21 -40.34 -0.60 -23.39
N LEU A 22 -39.05 -0.89 -23.47
CA LEU A 22 -38.01 0.09 -23.75
C LEU A 22 -37.44 -0.11 -25.15
N GLN A 23 -37.13 0.98 -25.86
CA GLN A 23 -36.58 0.91 -27.21
C GLN A 23 -35.06 0.65 -27.18
N LEU A 24 -34.55 -0.15 -28.12
CA LEU A 24 -33.12 -0.44 -28.24
C LEU A 24 -32.24 0.80 -28.45
N ALA A 25 -32.81 1.89 -28.98
CA ALA A 25 -32.14 3.17 -29.14
C ALA A 25 -31.76 3.84 -27.80
N GLU A 26 -32.60 3.64 -26.78
CA GLU A 26 -32.51 4.28 -25.46
C GLU A 26 -31.60 3.51 -24.49
N LEU A 27 -31.27 2.26 -24.82
CA LEU A 27 -30.38 1.41 -24.03
C LEU A 27 -28.93 1.89 -24.07
N ASP A 28 -28.24 1.73 -22.95
CA ASP A 28 -26.82 2.04 -22.88
C ASP A 28 -25.99 1.21 -23.88
N ALA A 29 -24.89 1.76 -24.39
CA ALA A 29 -24.15 1.17 -25.50
C ALA A 29 -23.64 -0.25 -25.19
N GLY A 30 -23.27 -0.52 -23.94
CA GLY A 30 -22.82 -1.83 -23.47
C GLY A 30 -23.91 -2.91 -23.55
N LEU A 31 -25.13 -2.58 -23.13
CA LEU A 31 -26.31 -3.47 -23.19
C LEU A 31 -26.74 -3.71 -24.63
N ARG A 32 -26.83 -2.64 -25.43
CA ARG A 32 -27.24 -2.71 -26.84
C ARG A 32 -26.32 -3.59 -27.68
N ASN A 33 -25.00 -3.45 -27.49
CA ASN A 33 -24.01 -4.27 -28.20
C ASN A 33 -24.09 -5.75 -27.82
N ARG A 34 -24.49 -6.05 -26.58
CA ARG A 34 -24.65 -7.42 -26.09
C ARG A 34 -25.92 -8.06 -26.67
N ILE A 35 -27.04 -7.34 -26.65
CA ILE A 35 -28.30 -7.77 -27.30
C ILE A 35 -28.10 -7.99 -28.80
N LYS A 36 -27.42 -7.07 -29.51
CA LYS A 36 -27.07 -7.23 -30.94
C LYS A 36 -26.20 -8.45 -31.23
N ARG A 37 -25.42 -8.92 -30.26
CA ARG A 37 -24.55 -10.09 -30.41
C ARG A 37 -25.35 -11.39 -30.45
N GLU A 38 -26.45 -11.45 -29.70
CA GLU A 38 -27.38 -12.60 -29.67
C GLU A 38 -28.49 -12.47 -30.71
N PHE A 39 -28.90 -11.25 -31.06
CA PHE A 39 -29.90 -10.95 -32.08
C PHE A 39 -29.31 -10.04 -33.18
N PRO A 40 -28.56 -10.59 -34.16
CA PRO A 40 -27.86 -9.80 -35.18
C PRO A 40 -28.79 -8.99 -36.09
N GLN A 41 -30.06 -9.38 -36.18
CA GLN A 41 -31.09 -8.74 -37.01
C GLN A 41 -31.82 -7.60 -36.29
N SER A 42 -31.49 -7.32 -35.02
CA SER A 42 -32.19 -6.29 -34.23
C SER A 42 -31.90 -4.89 -34.77
N GLN A 43 -32.95 -4.10 -34.95
CA GLN A 43 -32.91 -2.70 -35.34
C GLN A 43 -32.94 -1.77 -34.10
N PRO A 44 -32.41 -0.54 -34.20
CA PRO A 44 -32.49 0.43 -33.11
C PRO A 44 -33.93 0.77 -32.69
N GLY A 45 -34.90 0.54 -33.57
CA GLY A 45 -36.31 0.79 -33.33
C GLY A 45 -37.04 -0.32 -32.58
N ASP A 46 -36.40 -1.48 -32.35
CA ASP A 46 -37.04 -2.63 -31.71
C ASP A 46 -37.23 -2.41 -30.20
N TYR A 47 -38.19 -3.14 -29.63
CA TYR A 47 -38.58 -3.01 -28.22
C TYR A 47 -38.20 -4.25 -27.41
N ILE A 48 -37.83 -4.05 -26.15
CA ILE A 48 -37.56 -5.12 -25.18
C ILE A 48 -38.42 -4.91 -23.92
N CYS A 49 -38.99 -5.98 -23.37
CA CYS A 49 -39.75 -5.91 -22.13
C CYS A 49 -38.83 -5.84 -20.90
N GLY A 50 -39.31 -5.24 -19.80
CA GLY A 50 -38.56 -5.09 -18.54
C GLY A 50 -37.98 -6.41 -18.00
N HIS A 51 -38.76 -7.50 -18.05
CA HIS A 51 -38.32 -8.83 -17.59
C HIS A 51 -37.06 -9.33 -18.33
N HIS A 52 -37.06 -9.26 -19.66
CA HIS A 52 -35.92 -9.68 -20.46
C HIS A 52 -34.75 -8.70 -20.37
N LEU A 53 -35.03 -7.40 -20.25
CA LEU A 53 -34.01 -6.38 -20.04
C LEU A 53 -33.25 -6.58 -18.72
N LEU A 54 -33.95 -6.94 -17.64
CA LEU A 54 -33.35 -7.21 -16.33
C LEU A 54 -32.31 -8.35 -16.39
N LYS A 55 -32.58 -9.41 -17.16
CA LYS A 55 -31.62 -10.50 -17.37
C LYS A 55 -30.30 -9.99 -17.97
N TYR A 56 -30.37 -9.24 -19.08
CA TYR A 56 -29.17 -8.70 -19.73
C TYR A 56 -28.42 -7.71 -18.85
N ARG A 57 -29.15 -6.94 -18.03
CA ARG A 57 -28.58 -6.01 -17.05
C ARG A 57 -27.77 -6.74 -15.96
N LEU A 58 -28.32 -7.79 -15.37
CA LEU A 58 -27.62 -8.60 -14.37
C LEU A 58 -26.37 -9.27 -14.96
N GLU A 59 -26.48 -9.86 -16.15
CA GLU A 59 -25.34 -10.46 -16.84
C GLU A 59 -24.25 -9.44 -17.24
N HIS A 60 -24.63 -8.18 -17.47
CA HIS A 60 -23.69 -7.10 -17.75
C HIS A 60 -22.89 -6.74 -16.50
N VAL A 61 -23.55 -6.55 -15.36
CA VAL A 61 -22.91 -6.28 -14.07
C VAL A 61 -21.99 -7.43 -13.66
N ASP A 62 -22.45 -8.68 -13.77
CA ASP A 62 -21.62 -9.85 -13.46
C ASP A 62 -20.37 -9.91 -14.34
N ALA A 63 -20.48 -9.56 -15.62
CA ALA A 63 -19.33 -9.51 -16.51
C ALA A 63 -18.34 -8.40 -16.11
N MET A 64 -18.84 -7.24 -15.69
CA MET A 64 -18.01 -6.13 -15.20
C MET A 64 -17.27 -6.53 -13.91
N ILE A 65 -17.97 -7.11 -12.93
CA ILE A 65 -17.37 -7.60 -11.67
C ILE A 65 -16.28 -8.64 -11.96
N ASN A 66 -16.56 -9.63 -12.82
CA ASN A 66 -15.59 -10.66 -13.18
C ASN A 66 -14.36 -10.12 -13.93
N ALA A 67 -14.52 -9.07 -14.73
CA ALA A 67 -13.42 -8.40 -15.41
C ALA A 67 -12.52 -7.67 -14.40
N ASP A 68 -13.11 -6.93 -13.46
CA ASP A 68 -12.36 -6.18 -12.43
C ASP A 68 -11.60 -7.12 -11.48
N LEU A 69 -12.23 -8.24 -11.07
CA LEU A 69 -11.56 -9.29 -10.29
C LEU A 69 -10.35 -9.89 -11.02
N LYS A 70 -10.48 -10.15 -12.33
CA LYS A 70 -9.36 -10.64 -13.15
C LYS A 70 -8.23 -9.62 -13.26
N GLN A 71 -8.56 -8.34 -13.46
CA GLN A 71 -7.56 -7.27 -13.52
C GLN A 71 -6.82 -7.12 -12.19
N THR A 72 -7.56 -7.07 -11.09
CA THR A 72 -7.01 -6.98 -9.73
C THR A 72 -6.08 -8.15 -9.41
N LYS A 73 -6.47 -9.38 -9.77
CA LYS A 73 -5.63 -10.58 -9.59
C LYS A 73 -4.33 -10.52 -10.40
N LYS A 74 -4.38 -10.01 -11.65
CA LYS A 74 -3.17 -9.83 -12.48
C LYS A 74 -2.19 -8.83 -11.85
N ILE A 75 -2.70 -7.72 -11.31
CA ILE A 75 -1.89 -6.68 -10.69
C ILE A 75 -1.25 -7.21 -9.40
N ASN A 76 -2.04 -7.84 -8.54
CA ASN A 76 -1.53 -8.46 -7.31
C ASN A 76 -0.46 -9.51 -7.61
N ASN A 77 -0.65 -10.39 -8.60
CA ASN A 77 0.36 -11.38 -8.96
C ASN A 77 1.67 -10.76 -9.50
N LYS A 78 1.60 -9.69 -10.30
CA LYS A 78 2.79 -8.97 -10.75
C LYS A 78 3.53 -8.33 -9.58
N LEU A 79 2.78 -7.75 -8.65
CA LEU A 79 3.33 -7.13 -7.45
C LEU A 79 3.97 -8.18 -6.52
N THR A 80 3.29 -9.29 -6.24
CA THR A 80 3.85 -10.38 -5.41
C THR A 80 5.15 -10.91 -5.99
N LYS A 81 5.26 -11.03 -7.31
CA LYS A 81 6.51 -11.43 -7.97
C LYS A 81 7.63 -10.40 -7.81
N ALA A 82 7.32 -9.11 -7.92
CA ALA A 82 8.29 -8.04 -7.73
C ALA A 82 8.73 -7.92 -6.27
N LEU A 83 7.83 -8.15 -5.31
CA LEU A 83 8.15 -8.13 -3.88
C LEU A 83 8.89 -9.38 -3.41
N GLN A 84 8.63 -10.56 -3.98
CA GLN A 84 9.34 -11.79 -3.64
C GLN A 84 10.79 -11.83 -4.16
N SER A 85 11.12 -11.05 -5.18
CA SER A 85 12.50 -10.98 -5.69
C SER A 85 13.42 -10.09 -4.86
N ASP A 86 12.86 -9.17 -4.07
CA ASP A 86 13.64 -8.25 -3.24
C ASP A 86 13.77 -8.81 -1.82
N ASP A 87 14.70 -9.75 -1.64
CA ASP A 87 15.01 -10.27 -0.31
C ASP A 87 15.46 -9.12 0.61
N TYR A 88 15.01 -9.16 1.86
CA TYR A 88 15.34 -8.15 2.87
C TYR A 88 16.62 -8.57 3.58
N ASP A 89 17.75 -8.46 2.88
CA ASP A 89 19.05 -8.64 3.52
C ASP A 89 19.34 -7.41 4.38
N ILE A 90 19.10 -7.54 5.69
CA ILE A 90 19.60 -6.58 6.68
C ILE A 90 21.12 -6.80 6.74
N VAL A 91 21.88 -5.93 6.11
CA VAL A 91 23.33 -5.94 6.26
C VAL A 91 23.67 -5.39 7.63
N ASP A 92 24.12 -6.25 8.55
CA ASP A 92 24.72 -5.80 9.79
C ASP A 92 26.15 -5.32 9.51
N VAL A 93 26.28 -4.00 9.40
CA VAL A 93 27.57 -3.32 9.20
C VAL A 93 28.54 -3.66 10.34
N ASN A 94 28.06 -3.82 11.57
CA ASN A 94 28.94 -4.06 12.71
C ASN A 94 29.49 -5.49 12.73
N GLU A 95 28.73 -6.48 12.26
CA GLU A 95 29.18 -7.87 12.12
C GLU A 95 30.29 -7.99 11.08
N THR A 96 30.06 -7.41 9.88
CA THR A 96 31.03 -7.40 8.78
C THR A 96 32.33 -6.65 9.13
N LEU A 97 32.25 -5.58 9.93
CA LEU A 97 33.43 -4.90 10.46
C LEU A 97 34.19 -5.73 11.50
N THR A 98 33.50 -6.46 12.37
CA THR A 98 34.14 -7.19 13.47
C THR A 98 34.93 -8.40 12.97
N GLU A 99 34.45 -9.06 11.91
CA GLU A 99 35.13 -10.20 11.30
C GLU A 99 36.44 -9.83 10.59
N SER A 100 36.61 -8.57 10.18
CA SER A 100 37.78 -8.09 9.41
C SER A 100 38.91 -7.48 10.26
N LEU A 101 38.79 -7.47 11.59
CA LEU A 101 39.76 -6.82 12.48
C LEU A 101 41.08 -7.60 12.61
N THR A 102 42.18 -6.96 12.25
CA THR A 102 43.54 -7.48 12.47
C THR A 102 43.97 -7.37 13.95
N PHE A 103 44.96 -8.18 14.36
CA PHE A 103 45.47 -8.17 15.73
C PHE A 103 46.01 -6.81 16.18
N GLY A 104 46.76 -6.11 15.32
CA GLY A 104 47.28 -4.77 15.60
C GLY A 104 46.17 -3.73 15.78
N GLN A 105 45.09 -3.84 15.00
CA GLN A 105 43.93 -2.97 15.15
C GLN A 105 43.23 -3.19 16.50
N LYS A 106 43.05 -4.45 16.94
CA LYS A 106 42.44 -4.75 18.25
C LYS A 106 43.22 -4.10 19.40
N ILE A 107 44.54 -4.25 19.41
CA ILE A 107 45.41 -3.64 20.42
C ILE A 107 45.31 -2.11 20.40
N SER A 108 45.31 -1.48 19.22
CA SER A 108 45.22 -0.02 19.12
C SER A 108 43.91 0.53 19.71
N ASP A 109 42.77 -0.17 19.56
CA ASP A 109 41.52 0.28 20.18
C ASP A 109 41.51 0.07 21.69
N ASP A 110 42.04 -1.06 22.18
CA ASP A 110 42.13 -1.28 23.62
C ASP A 110 43.03 -0.22 24.28
N VAL A 111 44.16 0.13 23.64
CA VAL A 111 45.08 1.17 24.11
C VAL A 111 44.44 2.57 24.03
N ALA A 112 43.73 2.88 22.94
CA ALA A 112 43.03 4.16 22.80
C ALA A 112 41.89 4.31 23.83
N HIS A 113 41.13 3.23 24.07
CA HIS A 113 40.06 3.20 25.06
C HIS A 113 40.59 3.34 26.49
N PHE A 114 41.69 2.65 26.82
CA PHE A 114 42.34 2.77 28.12
C PHE A 114 42.97 4.17 28.32
N GLY A 115 43.70 4.66 27.31
CA GLY A 115 44.34 5.98 27.34
C GLY A 115 43.36 7.16 27.35
N GLY A 116 42.14 6.97 26.84
CA GLY A 116 41.05 7.96 26.86
C GLY A 116 40.21 7.97 28.15
N SER A 117 40.49 7.08 29.11
CA SER A 117 39.72 6.98 30.35
C SER A 117 40.10 8.07 31.35
N TRP A 118 39.10 8.66 32.02
CA TRP A 118 39.30 9.59 33.13
C TRP A 118 40.16 9.02 34.26
N GLY A 119 40.05 7.71 34.54
CA GLY A 119 40.85 7.05 35.58
C GLY A 119 42.36 7.01 35.22
N PHE A 120 42.68 6.78 33.95
CA PHE A 120 44.06 6.79 33.48
C PHE A 120 44.69 8.18 33.61
N ILE A 121 43.95 9.24 33.27
CA ILE A 121 44.42 10.63 33.39
C ILE A 121 44.82 10.96 34.83
N PHE A 122 43.98 10.62 35.82
CA PHE A 122 44.28 10.88 37.23
C PHE A 122 45.46 10.04 37.74
N ALA A 123 45.53 8.76 37.39
CA ALA A 123 46.65 7.91 37.77
C ALA A 123 47.96 8.40 37.16
N PHE A 124 47.95 8.81 35.89
CA PHE A 124 49.11 9.36 35.19
C PHE A 124 49.59 10.67 35.83
N MET A 125 48.66 11.59 36.14
CA MET A 125 48.97 12.82 36.89
C MET A 125 49.57 12.53 38.27
N PHE A 126 49.04 11.56 39.00
CA PHE A 126 49.57 11.16 40.31
C PHE A 126 51.01 10.64 40.20
N VAL A 127 51.30 9.77 39.21
CA VAL A 127 52.65 9.24 38.97
C VAL A 127 53.63 10.36 38.62
N LEU A 128 53.23 11.33 37.78
CA LEU A 128 54.08 12.48 37.45
C LEU A 128 54.40 13.34 38.67
N LEU A 129 53.38 13.67 39.47
CA LEU A 129 53.59 14.43 40.70
C LEU A 129 54.47 13.67 41.69
N ALA A 130 54.22 12.36 41.88
CA ALA A 130 55.04 11.52 42.74
C ALA A 130 56.51 11.49 42.27
N TRP A 131 56.76 11.36 40.95
CA TRP A 131 58.11 11.41 40.39
C TRP A 131 58.81 12.75 40.67
N MET A 132 58.10 13.87 40.47
CA MET A 132 58.62 15.20 40.75
C MET A 132 58.91 15.41 42.24
N PHE A 133 58.04 14.94 43.15
CA PHE A 133 58.25 15.06 44.59
C PHE A 133 59.44 14.23 45.07
N VAL A 134 59.56 12.97 44.61
CA VAL A 134 60.66 12.07 45.01
C VAL A 134 62.00 12.63 44.55
N ASN A 135 62.12 13.04 43.29
CA ASN A 135 63.38 13.56 42.74
C ASN A 135 63.68 15.01 43.19
N GLY A 136 62.65 15.86 43.33
CA GLY A 136 62.82 17.26 43.71
C GLY A 136 63.16 17.48 45.18
N LEU A 137 62.61 16.66 46.09
CA LEU A 137 62.94 16.71 47.53
C LEU A 137 64.17 15.88 47.89
N HIS A 138 64.82 15.28 46.88
CA HIS A 138 65.96 14.39 47.05
C HIS A 138 65.67 13.27 48.08
N LEU A 139 64.43 12.77 48.04
CA LEU A 139 63.96 11.76 48.97
C LEU A 139 64.81 10.49 48.79
N PHE A 140 65.33 9.94 49.89
CA PHE A 140 66.29 8.82 49.93
C PHE A 140 67.73 9.14 49.47
N GLY A 141 68.10 10.40 49.22
CA GLY A 141 69.48 10.78 48.87
C GLY A 141 69.95 10.36 47.47
N ILE A 142 69.01 9.95 46.61
CA ILE A 142 69.28 9.50 45.24
C ILE A 142 68.95 10.65 44.26
N ASN A 143 69.95 11.16 43.55
CA ASN A 143 69.78 12.19 42.49
C ASN A 143 69.57 11.52 41.13
N PHE A 144 68.39 10.93 40.88
CA PHE A 144 68.14 10.23 39.61
C PHE A 144 67.75 11.20 38.48
N ASP A 145 66.89 12.19 38.77
CA ASP A 145 66.39 13.17 37.77
C ASP A 145 66.20 14.57 38.40
N ASN A 146 67.29 15.34 38.59
CA ASN A 146 67.21 16.68 39.19
C ASN A 146 66.51 17.69 38.27
N TYR A 147 65.90 18.72 38.87
CA TYR A 147 65.31 19.84 38.13
C TYR A 147 66.34 20.40 37.13
N PRO A 148 66.07 20.40 35.80
CA PRO A 148 64.76 20.49 35.13
C PRO A 148 64.11 19.16 34.62
N PHE A 149 64.39 17.99 35.21
CA PHE A 149 63.75 16.69 34.90
C PHE A 149 63.92 16.21 33.45
N ILE A 150 65.16 15.94 33.01
CA ILE A 150 65.45 15.58 31.61
C ILE A 150 64.92 14.19 31.24
N LEU A 151 64.96 13.23 32.18
CA LEU A 151 64.53 11.86 31.91
C LEU A 151 63.01 11.78 31.82
N LEU A 152 62.30 12.46 32.72
CA LEU A 152 60.84 12.57 32.65
C LEU A 152 60.40 13.19 31.32
N ASN A 153 61.05 14.26 30.87
CA ASN A 153 60.76 14.89 29.58
C ASN A 153 61.01 13.97 28.38
N LEU A 154 62.10 13.19 28.41
CA LEU A 154 62.39 12.20 27.37
C LEU A 154 61.30 11.11 27.30
N VAL A 155 60.91 10.57 28.46
CA VAL A 155 59.86 9.54 28.55
C VAL A 155 58.53 10.09 28.05
N LEU A 156 58.11 11.27 28.51
CA LEU A 156 56.87 11.91 28.07
C LEU A 156 56.83 12.13 26.56
N SER A 157 57.94 12.57 25.97
CA SER A 157 58.06 12.78 24.52
C SER A 157 57.92 11.46 23.75
N CYS A 158 58.54 10.38 24.25
CA CYS A 158 58.43 9.06 23.64
C CYS A 158 57.01 8.49 23.73
N VAL A 159 56.35 8.63 24.90
CA VAL A 159 54.95 8.22 25.08
C VAL A 159 54.04 8.99 24.12
N ALA A 160 54.17 10.32 24.04
CA ALA A 160 53.37 11.14 23.15
C ALA A 160 53.59 10.78 21.66
N ALA A 161 54.83 10.51 21.26
CA ALA A 161 55.16 10.12 19.89
C ALA A 161 54.53 8.78 19.47
N ILE A 162 54.46 7.81 20.38
CA ILE A 162 53.78 6.51 20.13
C ILE A 162 52.26 6.66 20.21
N GLN A 163 51.77 7.53 21.10
CA GLN A 163 50.34 7.73 21.32
C GLN A 163 49.65 8.37 20.09
N ALA A 164 50.27 9.35 19.43
CA ALA A 164 49.65 10.07 18.32
C ALA A 164 49.25 9.14 17.13
N PRO A 165 50.10 8.22 16.63
CA PRO A 165 49.71 7.25 15.62
C PRO A 165 48.62 6.27 16.10
N ILE A 166 48.65 5.83 17.36
CA ILE A 166 47.61 4.93 17.90
C ILE A 166 46.25 5.61 17.92
N ILE A 167 46.20 6.86 18.40
CA ILE A 167 44.99 7.70 18.36
C ILE A 167 44.53 7.87 16.91
N MET A 168 45.45 8.20 15.98
CA MET A 168 45.12 8.39 14.57
C MET A 168 44.58 7.10 13.92
N MET A 169 45.13 5.93 14.27
CA MET A 169 44.63 4.64 13.78
C MET A 169 43.23 4.32 14.30
N SER A 170 42.94 4.61 15.58
CA SER A 170 41.60 4.42 16.15
C SER A 170 40.58 5.42 15.58
N GLN A 171 41.00 6.66 15.32
CA GLN A 171 40.19 7.66 14.62
C GLN A 171 39.89 7.27 13.17
N ASN A 172 40.90 6.84 12.40
CA ASN A 172 40.70 6.41 11.01
C ASN A 172 39.71 5.23 10.95
N ARG A 173 39.82 4.29 11.89
CA ARG A 173 38.87 3.17 11.99
C ARG A 173 37.46 3.61 12.35
N SER A 174 37.32 4.56 13.27
CA SER A 174 36.00 5.12 13.60
C SER A 174 35.38 5.81 12.39
N ALA A 175 36.15 6.57 11.62
CA ALA A 175 35.70 7.21 10.39
C ALA A 175 35.33 6.19 9.29
N ASP A 176 36.08 5.09 9.15
CA ASP A 176 35.74 4.02 8.20
C ASP A 176 34.41 3.33 8.58
N ARG A 177 34.18 3.07 9.87
CA ARG A 177 32.88 2.57 10.38
C ARG A 177 31.75 3.54 10.10
N ASP A 178 31.94 4.82 10.42
CA ASP A 178 30.93 5.86 10.18
C ASP A 178 30.60 5.98 8.69
N ARG A 179 31.60 5.84 7.80
CA ARG A 179 31.39 5.81 6.34
C ARG A 179 30.56 4.61 5.91
N MET A 180 30.87 3.41 6.39
CA MET A 180 30.11 2.19 6.04
C MET A 180 28.68 2.25 6.56
N MET A 181 28.47 2.78 7.78
CA MET A 181 27.12 3.01 8.31
C MET A 181 26.34 4.00 7.45
N ALA A 182 26.97 5.12 7.07
CA ALA A 182 26.33 6.12 6.20
C ALA A 182 25.99 5.57 4.80
N GLU A 183 26.85 4.71 4.24
CA GLU A 183 26.59 4.04 2.96
C GLU A 183 25.40 3.06 3.07
N ASN A 184 25.36 2.26 4.13
CA ASN A 184 24.22 1.37 4.41
C ASN A 184 22.92 2.16 4.58
N ASP A 185 22.94 3.23 5.39
CA ASP A 185 21.79 4.12 5.59
C ASP A 185 21.31 4.73 4.26
N TYR A 186 22.24 5.14 3.40
CA TYR A 186 21.93 5.63 2.06
C TYR A 186 21.21 4.58 1.21
N HIS A 187 21.70 3.33 1.20
CA HIS A 187 21.07 2.23 0.47
C HIS A 187 19.67 1.90 1.01
N VAL A 188 19.49 1.87 2.34
CA VAL A 188 18.19 1.66 2.98
C VAL A 188 17.22 2.79 2.60
N ASN A 189 17.68 4.04 2.59
CA ASN A 189 16.85 5.19 2.22
C ASN A 189 16.44 5.15 0.74
N LEU A 190 17.35 4.82 -0.17
CA LEU A 190 17.03 4.63 -1.60
C LEU A 190 15.99 3.51 -1.80
N LYS A 191 16.14 2.40 -1.08
CA LYS A 191 15.19 1.28 -1.13
C LYS A 191 13.81 1.71 -0.61
N SER A 192 13.78 2.40 0.53
CA SER A 192 12.55 2.96 1.11
C SER A 192 11.86 3.95 0.16
N GLU A 193 12.62 4.80 -0.54
CA GLU A 193 12.07 5.71 -1.54
C GLU A 193 11.46 4.95 -2.73
N HIS A 194 12.09 3.87 -3.18
CA HIS A 194 11.56 3.01 -4.23
C HIS A 194 10.25 2.34 -3.82
N GLU A 195 10.20 1.76 -2.62
CA GLU A 195 8.99 1.15 -2.05
C GLU A 195 7.86 2.19 -1.90
N LEU A 196 8.18 3.41 -1.45
CA LEU A 196 7.20 4.50 -1.35
C LEU A 196 6.63 4.89 -2.71
N ARG A 197 7.46 4.95 -3.77
CA ARG A 197 6.99 5.21 -5.14
C ARG A 197 6.08 4.09 -5.65
N LEU A 198 6.42 2.84 -5.35
CA LEU A 198 5.59 1.68 -5.72
C LEU A 198 4.24 1.71 -4.99
N LEU A 199 4.25 2.04 -3.69
CA LEU A 199 3.03 2.20 -2.90
C LEU A 199 2.15 3.33 -3.46
N HIS A 200 2.74 4.48 -3.78
CA HIS A 200 2.01 5.59 -4.42
C HIS A 200 1.37 5.18 -5.74
N ALA A 201 2.13 4.51 -6.62
CA ALA A 201 1.59 4.02 -7.88
C ALA A 201 0.39 3.06 -7.68
N LYS A 202 0.41 2.25 -6.61
CA LYS A 202 -0.72 1.40 -6.23
C LYS A 202 -1.92 2.21 -5.75
N VAL A 203 -1.71 3.21 -4.90
CA VAL A 203 -2.77 4.10 -4.42
C VAL A 203 -3.41 4.83 -5.60
N ASP A 204 -2.61 5.38 -6.51
CA ASP A 204 -3.10 6.05 -7.72
C ASP A 204 -3.89 5.09 -8.61
N HIS A 205 -3.40 3.86 -8.81
CA HIS A 205 -4.13 2.84 -9.56
C HIS A 205 -5.50 2.52 -8.92
N LEU A 206 -5.56 2.34 -7.60
CA LEU A 206 -6.81 2.07 -6.88
C LEU A 206 -7.79 3.26 -7.00
N ALA A 207 -7.28 4.48 -6.84
CA ALA A 207 -8.06 5.71 -6.92
C ALA A 207 -8.61 5.95 -8.34
N GLN A 208 -7.81 5.70 -9.39
CA GLN A 208 -8.19 5.99 -10.77
C GLN A 208 -9.02 4.88 -11.42
N ASN A 209 -8.74 3.60 -11.12
CA ASN A 209 -9.40 2.50 -11.81
C ASN A 209 -10.53 1.87 -10.97
N GLN A 210 -10.32 1.68 -9.67
CA GLN A 210 -11.27 0.91 -8.87
C GLN A 210 -12.45 1.75 -8.36
N VAL A 211 -12.19 2.99 -7.94
CA VAL A 211 -13.25 3.90 -7.46
C VAL A 211 -14.32 4.15 -8.54
N PRO A 212 -14.00 4.49 -9.80
CA PRO A 212 -15.02 4.69 -10.82
C PRO A 212 -15.83 3.42 -11.11
N HIS A 213 -15.19 2.25 -11.17
CA HIS A 213 -15.90 0.98 -11.38
C HIS A 213 -16.88 0.67 -10.25
N THR A 214 -16.48 0.90 -8.99
CA THR A 214 -17.41 0.71 -7.86
C THR A 214 -18.59 1.68 -7.93
N MET A 215 -18.36 2.92 -8.37
CA MET A 215 -19.40 3.93 -8.53
C MET A 215 -20.36 3.59 -9.68
N GLU A 216 -19.85 3.03 -10.77
CA GLU A 216 -20.64 2.56 -11.92
C GLU A 216 -21.55 1.39 -11.53
N ILE A 217 -21.01 0.40 -10.80
CA ILE A 217 -21.81 -0.70 -10.26
C ILE A 217 -22.89 -0.18 -9.30
N ALA A 218 -22.55 0.73 -8.39
CA ALA A 218 -23.51 1.33 -7.45
C ALA A 218 -24.62 2.11 -8.17
N ARG A 219 -24.28 2.87 -9.23
CA ARG A 219 -25.26 3.56 -10.08
C ARG A 219 -26.22 2.57 -10.73
N PHE A 220 -25.70 1.45 -11.22
CA PHE A 220 -26.52 0.41 -11.85
C PHE A 220 -27.44 -0.30 -10.86
N GLN A 221 -26.98 -0.53 -9.63
CA GLN A 221 -27.82 -1.06 -8.54
C GLN A 221 -28.99 -0.11 -8.21
N LEU A 222 -28.77 1.20 -8.24
CA LEU A 222 -29.85 2.18 -8.05
C LEU A 222 -30.86 2.18 -9.21
N GLU A 223 -30.40 1.98 -10.45
CA GLU A 223 -31.27 1.86 -11.62
C GLU A 223 -32.20 0.64 -11.50
N ILE A 224 -31.63 -0.54 -11.20
CA ILE A 224 -32.40 -1.77 -10.98
C ILE A 224 -33.40 -1.62 -9.82
N LEU A 225 -32.97 -1.02 -8.70
CA LEU A 225 -33.85 -0.80 -7.55
C LEU A 225 -35.01 0.14 -7.89
N GLY A 226 -34.76 1.14 -8.75
CA GLY A 226 -35.79 2.03 -9.28
C GLY A 226 -36.87 1.29 -10.06
N GLU A 227 -36.47 0.40 -10.97
CA GLU A 227 -37.39 -0.42 -11.78
C GLU A 227 -38.17 -1.42 -10.94
N ILE A 228 -37.51 -2.17 -10.05
CA ILE A 228 -38.19 -3.11 -9.14
C ILE A 228 -39.26 -2.39 -8.33
N ARG A 229 -38.95 -1.16 -7.85
CA ARG A 229 -39.92 -0.35 -7.10
C ARG A 229 -41.08 0.12 -7.98
N GLN A 230 -40.83 0.38 -9.26
CA GLN A 230 -41.87 0.76 -10.23
C GLN A 230 -42.78 -0.43 -10.53
N GLU A 231 -42.23 -1.61 -10.84
CA GLU A 231 -43.01 -2.85 -11.07
C GLU A 231 -43.85 -3.23 -9.84
N LEU A 232 -43.28 -3.16 -8.63
CA LEU A 232 -44.03 -3.36 -7.38
C LEU A 232 -45.16 -2.33 -7.19
N GLY A 233 -44.95 -1.09 -7.64
CA GLY A 233 -45.97 -0.05 -7.65
C GLY A 233 -47.11 -0.40 -8.60
N GLU A 234 -46.79 -0.86 -9.81
CA GLU A 234 -47.77 -1.28 -10.81
C GLU A 234 -48.59 -2.49 -10.34
N LEU A 235 -47.94 -3.51 -9.76
CA LEU A 235 -48.62 -4.68 -9.17
C LEU A 235 -49.57 -4.29 -8.04
N ARG A 236 -49.15 -3.39 -7.13
CA ARG A 236 -50.01 -2.87 -6.06
C ARG A 236 -51.22 -2.10 -6.62
N THR A 237 -51.03 -1.39 -7.72
CA THR A 237 -52.09 -0.62 -8.35
C THR A 237 -53.11 -1.56 -9.02
N GLN A 238 -52.64 -2.65 -9.66
CA GLN A 238 -53.51 -3.70 -10.21
C GLN A 238 -54.30 -4.45 -9.13
N GLU A 239 -53.70 -4.77 -7.97
CA GLU A 239 -54.44 -5.36 -6.83
C GLU A 239 -55.58 -4.45 -6.35
N HIS A 240 -55.36 -3.13 -6.29
CA HIS A 240 -56.38 -2.18 -5.86
C HIS A 240 -57.51 -1.98 -6.87
N VAL A 241 -57.23 -2.08 -8.17
CA VAL A 241 -58.25 -2.03 -9.23
C VAL A 241 -59.08 -3.32 -9.24
N GLY A 242 -58.46 -4.48 -9.05
CA GLY A 242 -59.16 -5.77 -8.95
C GLY A 242 -60.10 -5.90 -7.75
N SER A 243 -59.75 -5.32 -6.59
CA SER A 243 -60.63 -5.33 -5.40
C SER A 243 -61.85 -4.41 -5.55
N THR A 244 -61.78 -3.39 -6.41
CA THR A 244 -62.85 -2.39 -6.57
C THR A 244 -63.91 -2.86 -7.56
N THR A 245 -63.54 -3.63 -8.59
CA THR A 245 -64.45 -4.17 -9.61
C THR A 245 -65.35 -5.28 -9.05
N THR A 246 -64.82 -6.14 -8.17
CA THR A 246 -65.57 -7.28 -7.58
C THR A 246 -66.72 -6.84 -6.66
N ARG A 247 -66.76 -5.57 -6.20
CA ARG A 247 -67.84 -5.06 -5.34
C ARG A 247 -69.04 -4.47 -6.11
N ARG A 248 -68.91 -4.25 -7.43
CA ARG A 248 -69.95 -3.57 -8.24
C ARG A 248 -70.89 -4.50 -9.00
N GLU A 249 -70.62 -5.80 -9.06
CA GLU A 249 -71.48 -6.80 -9.71
C GLU A 249 -72.18 -7.69 -8.67
N SER A 250 -73.21 -7.14 -8.03
CA SER A 250 -74.33 -7.95 -7.52
C SER A 250 -75.60 -7.41 -8.19
N PRO A 251 -76.20 -8.15 -9.14
CA PRO A 251 -77.50 -7.78 -9.70
C PRO A 251 -78.54 -7.81 -8.57
N HIS A 252 -79.19 -6.67 -8.32
CA HIS A 252 -80.43 -6.65 -7.55
C HIS A 252 -81.49 -7.29 -8.46
N GLU A 253 -81.79 -8.57 -8.24
CA GLU A 253 -82.96 -9.23 -8.84
C GLU A 253 -84.22 -8.59 -8.25
N ASP A 254 -84.99 -7.95 -9.13
CA ASP A 254 -86.40 -7.66 -8.91
C ASP A 254 -87.14 -8.98 -8.66
N VAL A 255 -87.74 -9.13 -7.48
CA VAL A 255 -88.77 -10.14 -7.24
C VAL A 255 -90.03 -9.40 -6.82
N ASP A 256 -90.88 -9.23 -7.83
CA ASP A 256 -92.32 -9.01 -7.72
C ASP A 256 -92.95 -10.15 -6.92
N HIS A 257 -93.76 -9.82 -5.90
CA HIS A 257 -94.99 -10.55 -5.57
C HIS A 257 -95.77 -9.89 -4.42
N SER A 258 -96.96 -9.39 -4.80
CA SER A 258 -98.28 -9.55 -4.15
C SER A 258 -98.52 -9.00 -2.74
#